data_AF-K6YUR5-F1
#
_entry.id   AF-K6YUR5-F1
#
_cell.length_a   1.000
_cell.length_b   1.000
_cell.length_c   1.000
_cell.angle_alpha   90.00
_cell.angle_beta   90.00
_cell.angle_gamma   90.00
#
_symmetry.space_group_name_H-M   'P 1'
#
loop_
_entity.id
_entity.type
_entity.pdbx_description
1 polymer ?
#
loop_
_entity_poly.entity_id
_entity_poly.type
_entity_poly.pdbx_seq_one_letter_code
_entity_poly.pdbx_strand_id
1 'polypeptide(L)' 'MLKENIKTFDDDGQLIEGYRVMTGKRELHQVIYFKDKKESDTTIYELGQKDSVMLRYAELIVWQMSAGRHI' A
#
# COMPACT_ATOMS: atom_id res chain seq x y z
N MET A 1 -10.33 3.08 -11.80
CA MET A 1 -9.51 2.23 -10.92
C MET A 1 -8.08 2.38 -11.39
N LEU A 2 -7.18 2.79 -10.51
CA LEU A 2 -5.77 3.04 -10.82
C LEU A 2 -4.91 1.96 -10.15
N LYS A 3 -4.01 1.33 -10.91
CA LYS A 3 -3.09 0.30 -10.40
C LYS A 3 -1.67 0.82 -10.48
N GLU A 4 -0.93 0.70 -9.39
CA GLU A 4 0.44 1.23 -9.28
C GLU A 4 1.35 0.28 -8.52
N ASN A 5 2.61 0.22 -8.93
CA ASN A 5 3.63 -0.58 -8.25
C ASN A 5 4.11 0.11 -6.98
N ILE A 6 4.36 -0.68 -5.94
CA ILE A 6 4.95 -0.24 -4.67
C ILE A 6 6.33 -0.88 -4.58
N LYS A 7 7.32 -0.10 -4.13
CA LYS A 7 8.67 -0.58 -3.86
C LYS A 7 9.10 -0.12 -2.48
N THR A 8 9.54 -1.05 -1.65
CA THR A 8 10.11 -0.76 -0.33
C THR A 8 11.29 -1.70 -0.09
N PHE A 9 11.98 -1.55 1.03
CA PHE A 9 13.11 -2.40 1.41
C PHE A 9 12.86 -2.98 2.80
N ASP A 10 13.29 -4.23 3.02
CA ASP A 10 13.32 -4.80 4.37
C ASP A 10 14.47 -4.22 5.21
N ASP A 11 14.56 -4.67 6.45
CA ASP A 11 15.59 -4.23 7.40
C ASP A 11 17.02 -4.66 6.95
N ASP A 12 17.13 -5.64 6.04
CA ASP A 12 18.38 -6.13 5.43
C ASP A 12 18.70 -5.43 4.10
N GLY A 13 17.86 -4.48 3.65
CA GLY A 13 18.02 -3.75 2.39
C GLY A 13 17.61 -4.54 1.14
N GLN A 14 16.90 -5.66 1.27
CA GLN A 14 16.35 -6.38 0.12
C GLN A 14 15.11 -5.67 -0.41
N LEU A 15 15.01 -5.59 -1.74
CA LEU A 15 13.88 -4.98 -2.40
C LEU A 15 12.63 -5.85 -2.23
N ILE A 16 11.55 -5.23 -1.74
CA ILE A 16 10.21 -5.79 -1.66
C ILE A 16 9.33 -5.07 -2.68
N GLU A 17 8.70 -5.84 -3.56
CA GLU A 17 7.79 -5.32 -4.58
C GLU A 17 6.36 -5.82 -4.36
N GLY A 18 5.41 -4.89 -4.45
CA GLY A 18 3.98 -5.14 -4.40
C GLY A 18 3.24 -4.20 -5.34
N TYR A 19 1.93 -4.14 -5.24
CA TYR A 19 1.14 -3.14 -5.96
C TYR A 19 -0.09 -2.70 -5.16
N ARG A 20 -0.53 -1.47 -5.39
CA ARG A 20 -1.79 -0.95 -4.87
C ARG A 20 -2.82 -0.79 -5.98
N VAL A 21 -4.08 -0.96 -5.61
CA VAL A 21 -5.24 -0.60 -6.42
C VAL A 21 -6.01 0.49 -5.70
N MET A 22 -6.11 1.66 -6.33
CA MET A 22 -6.82 2.82 -5.81
C MET A 22 -8.19 3.00 -6.47
N THR A 23 -9.19 3.30 -5.64
CA THR A 23 -10.57 3.55 -6.03
C THR A 23 -11.16 4.69 -5.20
N GLY A 24 -12.33 5.19 -5.61
CA GLY A 24 -13.02 6.26 -4.88
C GLY A 24 -13.25 7.54 -5.70
N LYS A 25 -14.12 8.42 -5.20
CA LYS A 25 -14.52 9.68 -5.86
C LYS A 25 -14.45 10.92 -4.96
N ARG A 26 -14.60 10.76 -3.65
CA ARG A 26 -14.49 11.83 -2.64
C ARG A 26 -13.52 11.40 -1.56
N GLU A 27 -13.75 10.18 -1.09
CA GLU A 27 -12.82 9.37 -0.30
C GLU A 27 -12.07 8.44 -1.26
N LEU A 28 -10.77 8.30 -1.06
CA LEU A 28 -9.90 7.36 -1.76
C LEU A 28 -9.67 6.13 -0.89
N HIS A 29 -9.77 4.96 -1.51
CA HIS A 29 -9.51 3.67 -0.89
C HIS A 29 -8.37 2.98 -1.64
N GLN A 30 -7.49 2.29 -0.93
CA GLN A 30 -6.46 1.44 -1.54
C GLN A 30 -6.48 0.01 -1.00
N VAL A 31 -6.24 -0.93 -1.90
CA VAL A 31 -5.98 -2.34 -1.56
C VAL A 31 -4.56 -2.68 -1.99
N ILE A 32 -3.77 -3.20 -1.05
CA ILE A 32 -2.35 -3.52 -1.20
C ILE A 32 -2.22 -5.02 -1.45
N TYR A 33 -1.37 -5.40 -2.40
CA TYR A 33 -1.10 -6.78 -2.76
C TYR A 33 0.39 -7.08 -2.65
N PHE A 34 0.72 -8.20 -2.01
CA PHE A 34 2.08 -8.73 -1.91
C PHE A 34 2.04 -10.25 -2.05
N LYS A 35 2.67 -10.79 -3.11
CA LYS A 35 2.58 -12.21 -3.50
C LYS A 35 1.12 -12.66 -3.61
N ASP A 36 0.72 -13.67 -2.84
CA ASP A 36 -0.62 -14.25 -2.74
C ASP A 36 -1.51 -13.59 -1.67
N LYS A 37 -0.98 -12.61 -0.93
CA LYS A 37 -1.68 -11.89 0.14
C LYS A 37 -2.23 -10.55 -0.35
N LYS A 38 -3.29 -10.08 0.29
CA LYS A 38 -3.86 -8.74 0.10
C LYS A 38 -4.29 -8.12 1.42
N GLU A 39 -4.18 -6.81 1.54
CA GLU A 39 -4.64 -6.03 2.68
C GLU A 39 -5.42 -4.80 2.24
N SER A 40 -6.52 -4.49 2.94
CA SER A 40 -7.31 -3.28 2.69
C SER A 40 -6.86 -2.20 3.65
N ASP A 41 -6.43 -1.07 3.14
CA ASP A 41 -6.10 0.08 3.97
C ASP A 41 -7.39 0.72 4.50
N THR A 42 -7.53 0.79 5.82
CA THR A 42 -8.69 1.37 6.50
C THR A 42 -8.58 2.88 6.68
N THR A 43 -7.46 3.48 6.29
CA THR A 43 -7.24 4.92 6.39
C THR A 43 -8.16 5.66 5.43
N ILE A 44 -8.78 6.75 5.92
CA ILE A 44 -9.63 7.61 5.10
C ILE A 44 -8.75 8.70 4.48
N TYR A 45 -8.72 8.75 3.16
CA TYR A 45 -7.99 9.77 2.40
C TYR A 45 -8.97 10.61 1.60
N GLU A 46 -8.94 11.92 1.77
CA GLU A 46 -9.68 12.82 0.88
C GLU A 46 -8.96 12.97 -0.46
N LEU A 47 -9.69 13.28 -1.54
CA LEU A 47 -9.10 13.41 -2.90
C LEU A 47 -7.93 14.41 -3.00
N GLY A 48 -7.84 15.36 -2.07
CA GLY A 48 -6.76 16.36 -1.98
C GLY A 48 -5.62 15.98 -1.03
N GLN A 49 -5.78 14.93 -0.22
CA GLN A 49 -4.71 14.38 0.59
C GLN A 49 -3.76 13.62 -0.32
N LYS A 50 -2.55 14.18 -0.48
CA LYS A 50 -1.55 13.80 -1.47
C LYS A 50 -1.36 12.29 -1.60
N ASP A 51 -1.23 11.87 -2.85
CA ASP A 51 -0.87 10.51 -3.27
C ASP A 51 0.37 9.94 -2.56
N SER A 52 1.30 10.83 -2.16
CA SER A 52 2.50 10.48 -1.40
C SER A 52 2.20 9.89 -0.02
N VAL A 53 1.15 10.35 0.68
CA VAL A 53 0.80 9.82 2.01
C VAL A 53 0.24 8.41 1.84
N MET A 54 -0.72 8.25 0.92
CA MET A 54 -1.24 6.92 0.57
C MET A 54 -0.12 5.96 0.16
N LEU A 55 0.87 6.45 -0.61
CA LEU A 55 2.00 5.63 -1.03
C LEU A 55 2.86 5.20 0.15
N ARG A 56 3.16 6.08 1.10
CA ARG A 56 3.91 5.73 2.32
C ARG A 56 3.22 4.68 3.17
N TYR A 57 1.89 4.78 3.32
CA TYR A 57 1.13 3.74 4.01
C TYR A 57 1.16 2.42 3.25
N ALA A 58 1.03 2.46 1.92
CA ALA A 58 1.13 1.26 1.10
C ALA A 58 2.51 0.59 1.19
N GLU A 59 3.60 1.37 1.17
CA GLU A 59 4.97 0.89 1.41
C GLU A 59 5.12 0.23 2.78
N LEU A 60 4.57 0.85 3.84
CA LEU A 60 4.60 0.31 5.20
C LEU A 60 3.82 -1.00 5.30
N ILE A 61 2.62 -1.06 4.73
CA ILE A 61 1.77 -2.25 4.71
C ILE A 61 2.48 -3.39 3.96
N VAL A 62 3.06 -3.13 2.78
CA VAL A 62 3.85 -4.14 2.04
C VAL A 62 5.02 -4.64 2.88
N TRP A 63 5.75 -3.74 3.54
CA TRP A 63 6.85 -4.13 4.45
C TRP A 63 6.34 -5.01 5.60
N GLN A 64 5.24 -4.64 6.27
CA GLN A 64 4.62 -5.42 7.35
C GLN A 64 4.18 -6.82 6.87
N MET A 65 3.54 -6.89 5.70
CA MET A 65 3.13 -8.16 5.07
C MET A 65 4.33 -9.06 4.74
N SER A 66 5.43 -8.47 4.27
CA SER A 66 6.67 -9.18 3.97
C SER A 66 7.34 -9.75 5.23
N ALA A 67 7.27 -9.01 6.33
CA ALA A 67 7.74 -9.42 7.65
C ALA A 67 6.80 -10.42 8.34
N GLY A 68 5.70 -10.82 7.71
CA GLY A 68 4.73 -11.76 8.28
C GLY A 68 3.92 -11.20 9.45
N ARG A 69 3.88 -9.88 9.63
CA ARG A 69 3.07 -9.23 10.66
C ARG A 69 1.60 -9.22 10.21
N HIS A 70 0.69 -9.55 11.13
CA HIS A 70 -0.75 -9.40 10.89
C HIS A 70 -1.13 -7.92 11.07
N ILE A 71 -1.84 -7.37 10.09
CA ILE A 71 -2.31 -5.99 10.03
C ILE A 71 -3.82 -6.00 10.25
#